data_AF-A0A7C2U8V9-F1
#
_entry.id   AF-A0A7C2U8V9-F1
#
_cell.length_a   1.000
_cell.length_b   1.000
_cell.length_c   1.000
_cell.angle_alpha   90.00
_cell.angle_beta   90.00
_cell.angle_gamma   90.00
#
_symmetry.space_group_name_H-M   'P 1'
#
loop_
_entity.id
_entity.type
_entity.pdbx_description
1 polymer ?
#
loop_
_entity_poly.entity_id
_entity_poly.type
_entity_poly.pdbx_seq_one_letter_code
_entity_poly.pdbx_strand_id
1 'polypeptide(L)'
;MFRPMGRRRVETEHCLLPALLALGWSGSRTASNVVLYSHAWIFLLTLFAFVCYFFGSRGFYHRQGRYLLYLGLGILADIFMAIAASLRILPVRVPGEAIPYGSVLFLIHMTTALAGMFGFLAVVLYVWIKGRHRDFPRCRRLTYRLLFPVWAVGATIAIFNFASRAFFQVNLYDFL
;
A
#
# COMPACT_ATOMS: atom_id res chain seq x y z
N MET A 1 4.64 -81.41 -12.69
CA MET A 1 3.70 -80.79 -11.73
C MET A 1 3.74 -79.29 -11.98
N PHE A 2 2.76 -78.77 -12.71
CA PHE A 2 2.69 -77.37 -13.15
C PHE A 2 2.01 -76.51 -12.08
N ARG A 3 2.62 -75.38 -11.69
CA ARG A 3 1.99 -74.32 -10.89
C ARG A 3 1.73 -73.09 -11.79
N PRO A 4 0.53 -72.49 -11.77
CA PRO A 4 0.20 -71.39 -12.65
C PRO A 4 0.73 -70.04 -12.14
N MET A 5 0.98 -69.15 -13.10
CA MET A 5 1.33 -67.74 -12.92
C MET A 5 0.22 -66.96 -12.18
N GLY A 6 0.61 -66.25 -11.11
CA GLY A 6 -0.22 -65.24 -10.45
C GLY A 6 -0.20 -63.92 -11.23
N ARG A 7 -1.37 -63.51 -11.70
CA ARG A 7 -1.65 -62.34 -12.53
C ARG A 7 -1.75 -61.06 -11.68
N ARG A 8 -1.08 -60.01 -12.16
CA ARG A 8 -1.21 -58.54 -11.95
C ARG A 8 -2.20 -58.03 -10.89
N ARG A 9 -1.70 -57.18 -10.00
CA ARG A 9 -2.44 -56.05 -9.40
C ARG A 9 -1.56 -54.79 -9.52
N VAL A 10 -1.75 -54.08 -10.61
CA VAL A 10 -1.27 -52.70 -10.80
C VAL A 10 -2.52 -51.95 -11.22
N GLU A 11 -3.06 -51.11 -10.33
CA GLU A 11 -4.03 -50.03 -10.62
C GLU A 11 -4.73 -49.61 -9.32
N THR A 12 -4.09 -48.75 -8.51
CA THR A 12 -4.82 -47.96 -7.50
C THR A 12 -4.17 -46.60 -7.16
N GLU A 13 -3.12 -46.15 -7.87
CA GLU A 13 -2.44 -44.88 -7.49
C GLU A 13 -2.87 -43.64 -8.29
N HIS A 14 -3.71 -43.77 -9.31
CA HIS A 14 -4.05 -42.64 -10.19
C HIS A 14 -5.28 -41.80 -9.78
N CYS A 15 -6.00 -42.17 -8.72
CA CYS A 15 -7.21 -41.42 -8.28
C CYS A 15 -6.99 -40.41 -7.16
N LEU A 16 -5.83 -40.37 -6.48
CA LEU A 16 -5.59 -39.44 -5.36
C LEU A 16 -4.93 -38.11 -5.76
N LEU A 17 -4.27 -38.07 -6.93
CA LEU A 17 -3.66 -36.85 -7.45
C LEU A 17 -4.66 -35.71 -7.77
N PRO A 18 -5.83 -35.96 -8.39
CA PRO A 18 -6.79 -34.90 -8.69
C PRO A 18 -7.43 -34.29 -7.43
N ALA A 19 -7.64 -35.09 -6.38
CA ALA A 19 -8.23 -34.63 -5.12
C ALA A 19 -7.28 -33.72 -4.32
N LEU A 20 -5.97 -34.04 -4.31
CA LEU A 20 -4.94 -33.19 -3.72
C LEU A 20 -4.73 -31.89 -4.52
N LEU A 21 -4.84 -31.94 -5.85
CA LEU A 21 -4.79 -30.75 -6.71
C LEU A 21 -6.04 -29.86 -6.53
N ALA A 22 -7.22 -30.43 -6.34
CA ALA A 22 -8.46 -29.68 -6.07
C ALA A 22 -8.45 -29.01 -4.68
N LEU A 23 -7.88 -29.66 -3.66
CA LEU A 23 -7.67 -29.08 -2.33
C LEU A 23 -6.59 -27.98 -2.33
N GLY A 24 -5.50 -28.16 -3.10
CA GLY A 24 -4.48 -27.13 -3.31
C GLY A 24 -5.02 -25.89 -4.03
N TRP A 25 -5.94 -26.07 -4.98
CA TRP A 25 -6.56 -24.95 -5.71
C TRP A 25 -7.54 -24.15 -4.85
N SER A 26 -8.26 -24.81 -3.94
CA SER A 26 -9.13 -24.15 -2.96
C SER A 26 -8.33 -23.32 -1.93
N GLY A 27 -7.19 -23.84 -1.45
CA GLY A 27 -6.29 -23.14 -0.54
C GLY A 27 -5.65 -21.88 -1.12
N SER A 28 -5.40 -21.86 -2.44
CA SER A 28 -4.84 -20.68 -3.14
C SER A 28 -5.80 -19.49 -3.16
N ARG A 29 -7.11 -19.72 -3.29
CA ARG A 29 -8.13 -18.66 -3.34
C ARG A 29 -8.46 -18.08 -1.98
N THR A 30 -8.46 -18.89 -0.93
CA THR A 30 -8.66 -18.41 0.44
C THR A 30 -7.47 -17.59 0.92
N ALA A 31 -6.23 -18.00 0.63
CA ALA A 31 -5.04 -17.21 0.93
C ALA A 31 -5.01 -15.87 0.16
N SER A 32 -5.37 -15.86 -1.13
CA SER A 32 -5.42 -14.62 -1.92
C SER A 32 -6.49 -13.65 -1.42
N ASN A 33 -7.65 -14.16 -0.98
CA ASN A 33 -8.73 -13.34 -0.43
C ASN A 33 -8.34 -12.72 0.91
N VAL A 34 -7.71 -13.47 1.83
CA VAL A 34 -7.24 -12.93 3.11
C VAL A 34 -6.20 -11.83 2.89
N VAL A 35 -5.22 -12.03 2.00
CA VAL A 35 -4.23 -11.01 1.65
C VAL A 35 -4.91 -9.77 1.07
N LEU A 36 -5.88 -9.93 0.16
CA LEU A 36 -6.59 -8.82 -0.44
C LEU A 36 -7.36 -7.99 0.60
N TYR A 37 -8.13 -8.62 1.49
CA TYR A 37 -8.86 -7.93 2.55
C TYR A 37 -7.93 -7.24 3.55
N SER A 38 -6.82 -7.88 3.92
CA SER A 38 -5.84 -7.30 4.84
C SER A 38 -5.10 -6.11 4.23
N HIS A 39 -5.02 -5.97 2.90
CA HIS A 39 -4.37 -4.83 2.25
C HIS A 39 -5.37 -3.76 1.77
N ALA A 40 -6.65 -4.09 1.63
CA ALA A 40 -7.67 -3.18 1.12
C ALA A 40 -7.83 -1.91 1.98
N TRP A 41 -7.74 -2.02 3.30
CA TRP A 41 -7.84 -0.86 4.18
C TRP A 41 -6.65 0.10 4.04
N ILE A 42 -5.45 -0.41 3.75
CA ILE A 42 -4.25 0.42 3.48
C ILE A 42 -4.45 1.22 2.21
N PHE A 43 -4.97 0.56 1.17
CA PHE A 43 -5.31 1.19 -0.08
C PHE A 43 -6.36 2.29 0.11
N LEU A 44 -7.45 2.00 0.84
CA LEU A 44 -8.49 2.98 1.15
C LEU A 44 -7.95 4.17 1.95
N LEU A 45 -7.06 3.91 2.92
CA LEU A 45 -6.47 4.97 3.74
C LEU A 45 -5.49 5.83 2.93
N THR A 46 -4.73 5.23 2.01
CA THR A 46 -3.86 5.95 1.07
C THR A 46 -4.69 6.83 0.13
N LEU A 47 -5.79 6.31 -0.41
CA LEU A 47 -6.71 7.08 -1.25
C LEU A 47 -7.37 8.22 -0.47
N PHE A 48 -7.78 7.96 0.76
CA PHE A 48 -8.32 8.98 1.67
C PHE A 48 -7.29 10.09 1.93
N ALA A 49 -6.06 9.73 2.29
CA ALA A 49 -4.97 10.69 2.49
C ALA A 49 -4.72 11.51 1.21
N PHE A 50 -4.78 10.88 0.03
CA PHE A 50 -4.61 11.56 -1.26
C PHE A 50 -5.67 12.63 -1.47
N VAL A 51 -6.94 12.28 -1.26
CA VAL A 51 -8.06 13.22 -1.36
C VAL A 51 -7.90 14.37 -0.36
N CYS A 52 -7.54 14.06 0.89
CA CYS A 52 -7.29 15.05 1.93
C CYS A 52 -6.14 16.02 1.57
N TYR A 53 -5.00 15.52 1.11
CA TYR A 53 -3.89 16.37 0.69
C TYR A 53 -4.22 17.18 -0.55
N PHE A 54 -4.97 16.64 -1.51
CA PHE A 54 -5.42 17.38 -2.69
C PHE A 54 -6.30 18.57 -2.29
N PHE A 55 -7.38 18.33 -1.53
CA PHE A 55 -8.28 19.39 -1.09
C PHE A 55 -7.62 20.35 -0.09
N GLY A 56 -6.77 19.86 0.79
CA GLY A 56 -5.99 20.67 1.72
C GLY A 56 -5.00 21.59 1.01
N SER A 57 -4.25 21.07 0.06
CA SER A 57 -3.26 21.85 -0.72
C SER A 57 -3.95 22.87 -1.62
N ARG A 58 -5.00 22.46 -2.35
CA ARG A 58 -5.79 23.36 -3.19
C ARG A 58 -6.49 24.44 -2.36
N GLY A 59 -7.10 24.05 -1.24
CA GLY A 59 -7.76 24.96 -0.31
C GLY A 59 -6.78 25.96 0.30
N PHE A 60 -5.57 25.51 0.68
CA PHE A 60 -4.53 26.40 1.18
C PHE A 60 -4.08 27.40 0.11
N TYR A 61 -3.90 26.94 -1.13
CA TYR A 61 -3.54 27.79 -2.27
C TYR A 61 -4.57 28.88 -2.54
N HIS A 62 -5.87 28.55 -2.48
CA HIS A 62 -6.98 29.47 -2.71
C HIS A 62 -7.55 30.16 -1.45
N ARG A 63 -6.86 30.10 -0.30
CA ARG A 63 -7.30 30.73 0.98
C ARG A 63 -8.67 30.27 1.48
N GLN A 64 -9.06 29.02 1.25
CA GLN A 64 -10.32 28.47 1.76
C GLN A 64 -10.21 28.08 3.23
N GLY A 65 -11.17 28.44 4.09
CA GLY A 65 -11.03 28.30 5.55
C GLY A 65 -10.80 26.90 6.13
N ARG A 66 -11.14 25.83 5.39
CA ARG A 66 -11.05 24.43 5.87
C ARG A 66 -9.74 23.71 5.50
N TYR A 67 -8.77 24.41 4.91
CA TYR A 67 -7.53 23.78 4.43
C TYR A 67 -6.73 23.02 5.51
N LEU A 68 -6.63 23.58 6.73
CA LEU A 68 -5.92 22.95 7.84
C LEU A 68 -6.58 21.65 8.30
N LEU A 69 -7.91 21.57 8.24
CA LEU A 69 -8.65 20.36 8.57
C LEU A 69 -8.27 19.24 7.58
N TYR A 70 -8.33 19.51 6.28
CA TYR A 70 -7.99 18.51 5.27
C TYR A 70 -6.52 18.09 5.32
N LEU A 71 -5.59 19.05 5.46
CA LEU A 71 -4.16 18.72 5.62
C LEU A 71 -3.90 17.91 6.89
N GLY A 72 -4.54 18.28 8.00
CA GLY A 72 -4.43 17.54 9.26
C GLY A 72 -4.96 16.12 9.17
N LEU A 73 -6.12 15.91 8.52
CA LEU A 73 -6.68 14.58 8.29
C LEU A 73 -5.77 13.70 7.41
N GLY A 74 -5.15 14.28 6.37
CA GLY A 74 -4.17 13.57 5.54
C GLY A 74 -2.94 13.14 6.34
N ILE A 75 -2.38 14.04 7.15
CA ILE A 75 -1.24 13.74 8.02
C ILE A 75 -1.57 12.66 9.06
N LEU A 76 -2.75 12.74 9.68
CA LEU A 76 -3.19 11.72 10.65
C LEU A 76 -3.33 10.34 10.00
N ALA A 77 -3.84 10.29 8.77
CA ALA A 77 -3.90 9.04 8.00
C ALA A 77 -2.50 8.47 7.74
N ASP A 78 -1.54 9.30 7.31
CA ASP A 78 -0.14 8.87 7.11
C ASP A 78 0.51 8.38 8.41
N ILE A 79 0.31 9.09 9.53
CA ILE A 79 0.82 8.67 10.85
C ILE A 79 0.23 7.33 11.26
N PHE A 80 -1.08 7.14 11.08
CA PHE A 80 -1.73 5.87 11.37
C PHE A 80 -1.16 4.74 10.52
N MET A 81 -0.93 4.97 9.23
CA MET A 81 -0.27 4.00 8.35
C MET A 81 1.14 3.67 8.82
N ALA A 82 1.94 4.67 9.19
CA ALA A 82 3.30 4.48 9.68
C ALA A 82 3.33 3.68 11.00
N ILE A 83 2.41 3.97 11.93
CA ILE A 83 2.27 3.23 13.18
C ILE A 83 1.85 1.78 12.90
N ALA A 84 0.83 1.58 12.06
CA ALA A 84 0.37 0.23 11.71
C ALA A 84 1.48 -0.58 11.01
N ALA A 85 2.31 0.07 10.19
CA ALA A 85 3.51 -0.54 9.59
C ALA A 85 4.51 -0.99 10.66
N SER A 86 4.77 -0.10 11.62
CA SER A 86 5.76 -0.30 12.67
C SER A 86 5.36 -1.41 13.64
N LEU A 87 4.06 -1.54 13.91
CA LEU A 87 3.49 -2.61 14.74
C LEU A 87 3.35 -3.95 14.00
N ARG A 88 3.77 -4.02 12.74
CA ARG A 88 3.60 -5.21 11.87
C ARG A 88 2.13 -5.66 11.76
N ILE A 89 1.20 -4.71 11.94
CA ILE A 89 -0.24 -4.92 11.76
C ILE A 89 -0.57 -4.90 10.27
N LEU A 90 0.21 -4.14 9.47
CA LEU A 90 0.15 -4.30 8.02
C LEU A 90 0.52 -5.74 7.68
N PRO A 91 -0.29 -6.48 6.90
CA PRO A 91 0.12 -7.76 6.34
C PRO A 91 1.38 -7.54 5.49
N VAL A 92 2.56 -7.76 6.08
CA VAL A 92 3.80 -7.26 5.49
C VAL A 92 4.13 -7.93 4.16
N ARG A 93 3.61 -9.14 3.90
CA ARG A 93 3.66 -9.89 2.64
C ARG A 93 3.10 -11.30 2.90
N VAL A 94 3.13 -12.21 1.93
CA VAL A 94 2.99 -13.65 2.20
C VAL A 94 4.10 -14.05 3.19
N PRO A 95 3.85 -14.92 4.19
CA PRO A 95 4.91 -15.35 5.13
C PRO A 95 6.16 -15.83 4.39
N GLY A 96 7.33 -15.25 4.69
CA GLY A 96 8.63 -15.62 4.11
C GLY A 96 9.22 -14.64 3.09
N GLU A 97 8.49 -13.60 2.71
CA GLU A 97 8.92 -12.63 1.70
C GLU A 97 9.65 -11.44 2.37
N ALA A 98 10.95 -11.25 2.07
CA ALA A 98 11.77 -10.18 2.65
C ALA A 98 11.32 -8.79 2.16
N ILE A 99 11.54 -7.72 2.94
CA ILE A 99 11.24 -6.34 2.51
C ILE A 99 12.16 -5.98 1.32
N PRO A 100 11.65 -5.34 0.24
CA PRO A 100 12.40 -5.14 -1.00
C PRO A 100 13.33 -3.91 -0.87
N TYR A 101 14.21 -3.90 0.13
CA TYR A 101 15.11 -2.75 0.37
C TYR A 101 16.05 -2.46 -0.81
N GLY A 102 16.29 -3.44 -1.68
CA GLY A 102 17.08 -3.27 -2.91
C GLY A 102 16.30 -2.71 -4.11
N SER A 103 14.96 -2.63 -4.03
CA SER A 103 14.12 -2.12 -5.12
C SER A 103 14.24 -0.60 -5.22
N VAL A 104 14.63 -0.10 -6.38
CA VAL A 104 14.70 1.34 -6.65
C VAL A 104 13.30 1.94 -6.55
N LEU A 105 12.29 1.22 -7.04
CA LEU A 105 10.90 1.68 -6.99
C LEU A 105 10.40 1.79 -5.55
N PHE A 106 10.75 0.83 -4.68
CA PHE A 106 10.43 0.89 -3.25
C PHE A 106 11.12 2.06 -2.56
N LEU A 107 12.40 2.30 -2.86
CA LEU A 107 13.14 3.43 -2.30
C LEU A 107 12.56 4.78 -2.74
N ILE A 108 12.19 4.93 -4.01
CA ILE A 108 11.51 6.13 -4.52
C ILE A 108 10.17 6.31 -3.79
N HIS A 109 9.36 5.26 -3.67
CA HIS A 109 8.10 5.31 -2.94
C HIS A 109 8.30 5.80 -1.49
N MET A 110 9.20 5.16 -0.75
CA MET A 110 9.46 5.49 0.65
C MET A 110 9.97 6.91 0.82
N THR A 111 10.96 7.32 0.02
CA THR A 111 11.57 8.65 0.13
C THR A 111 10.59 9.76 -0.24
N THR A 112 9.82 9.60 -1.32
CA THR A 112 8.83 10.60 -1.76
C THR A 112 7.65 10.69 -0.80
N ALA A 113 7.15 9.57 -0.28
CA ALA A 113 6.08 9.55 0.71
C ALA A 113 6.51 10.22 2.03
N LEU A 114 7.69 9.87 2.57
CA LEU A 114 8.21 10.46 3.80
C LEU A 114 8.51 11.96 3.63
N ALA A 115 9.17 12.34 2.54
CA ALA A 115 9.46 13.75 2.25
C ALA A 115 8.18 14.59 2.14
N GLY A 116 7.17 14.05 1.48
CA GLY A 116 5.84 14.62 1.40
C GLY A 116 5.20 14.82 2.77
N MET A 117 5.05 13.75 3.55
CA MET A 117 4.42 13.75 4.87
C MET A 117 5.09 14.74 5.82
N PHE A 118 6.42 14.67 5.97
CA PHE A 118 7.16 15.58 6.86
C PHE A 118 7.13 17.03 6.36
N GLY A 119 7.15 17.25 5.05
CA GLY A 119 7.00 18.58 4.48
C GLY A 119 5.63 19.20 4.76
N PHE A 120 4.56 18.42 4.61
CA PHE A 120 3.21 18.84 4.98
C PHE A 120 3.08 19.12 6.48
N LEU A 121 3.62 18.24 7.32
CA LEU A 121 3.64 18.42 8.76
C LEU A 121 4.36 19.72 9.15
N ALA A 122 5.53 19.98 8.58
CA ALA A 122 6.28 21.21 8.82
C ALA A 122 5.48 22.46 8.43
N VAL A 123 4.78 22.45 7.30
CA VAL A 123 3.91 23.56 6.88
C VAL A 123 2.74 23.75 7.86
N VAL A 124 2.07 22.67 8.26
CA VAL A 124 0.95 22.74 9.20
C VAL A 124 1.39 23.30 10.55
N LEU A 125 2.49 22.78 11.11
CA LEU A 125 3.06 23.28 12.36
C LEU A 125 3.47 24.75 12.24
N TYR A 126 4.12 25.14 11.14
CA TYR A 126 4.51 26.53 10.90
C TYR A 126 3.31 27.48 10.86
N VAL A 127 2.26 27.12 10.13
CA VAL A 127 1.01 27.90 10.05
C VAL A 127 0.30 27.95 11.40
N TRP A 128 0.31 26.86 12.15
CA TRP A 128 -0.29 26.82 13.49
C TRP A 128 0.43 27.76 14.45
N ILE A 129 1.77 27.68 14.53
CA ILE A 129 2.59 28.52 15.41
C ILE A 129 2.46 30.01 15.05
N LYS A 130 2.50 30.36 13.76
CA LYS A 130 2.43 31.76 13.31
C LYS A 130 1.02 32.33 13.26
N GLY A 131 0.00 31.48 13.39
CA GLY A 131 -1.41 31.84 13.37
C GLY A 131 -2.03 31.80 11.96
N ARG A 132 -3.21 31.17 11.86
CA ARG A 132 -3.96 30.92 10.61
C ARG A 132 -4.41 32.17 9.84
N HIS A 133 -4.43 33.33 10.49
CA HIS A 133 -4.92 34.59 9.93
C HIS A 133 -3.85 35.35 9.13
N ARG A 134 -2.58 34.93 9.21
CA ARG A 134 -1.48 35.54 8.44
C ARG A 134 -1.43 35.00 7.02
N ASP A 135 -0.87 35.81 6.13
CA ASP A 135 -0.69 35.44 4.73
C ASP A 135 0.63 34.69 4.52
N PHE A 136 0.57 33.50 3.92
CA PHE A 136 1.74 32.62 3.69
C PHE A 136 1.94 32.29 2.21
N PRO A 137 2.24 33.27 1.33
CA PRO A 137 2.29 33.06 -0.12
C PRO A 137 3.40 32.09 -0.57
N ARG A 138 4.50 31.99 0.19
CA ARG A 138 5.58 31.03 -0.08
C ARG A 138 5.16 29.61 0.30
N CYS A 139 4.61 29.41 1.50
CA CYS A 139 4.14 28.10 1.96
C CYS A 139 3.06 27.56 1.02
N ARG A 140 2.09 28.38 0.58
CA ARG A 140 1.06 27.93 -0.36
C ARG A 140 1.62 27.39 -1.67
N ARG A 141 2.59 28.11 -2.25
CA ARG A 141 3.26 27.67 -3.48
C ARG A 141 4.05 26.39 -3.25
N LEU A 142 4.79 26.32 -2.14
CA LEU A 142 5.54 25.12 -1.74
C LEU A 142 4.62 23.90 -1.58
N THR A 143 3.52 24.05 -0.84
CA THR A 143 2.56 22.99 -0.58
C THR A 143 1.94 22.45 -1.86
N TYR A 144 1.42 23.33 -2.71
CA TYR A 144 0.67 22.90 -3.89
C TYR A 144 1.57 22.49 -5.08
N ARG A 145 2.70 23.17 -5.30
CA ARG A 145 3.56 22.93 -6.48
C ARG A 145 4.69 21.95 -6.25
N LEU A 146 5.08 21.71 -4.99
CA LEU A 146 6.21 20.83 -4.67
C LEU A 146 5.79 19.67 -3.77
N LEU A 147 5.29 19.97 -2.57
CA LEU A 147 5.01 18.92 -1.57
C LEU A 147 3.92 17.96 -2.04
N PHE A 148 2.81 18.48 -2.57
CA PHE A 148 1.73 17.64 -3.07
C PHE A 148 2.17 16.73 -4.22
N PRO A 149 2.80 17.22 -5.31
CA PRO A 149 3.30 16.33 -6.36
C PRO A 149 4.31 15.28 -5.87
N VAL A 150 5.26 15.68 -5.00
CA VAL A 150 6.25 14.75 -4.43
C VAL A 150 5.55 13.65 -3.66
N TRP A 151 4.65 14.00 -2.74
CA TRP A 151 3.90 13.00 -1.98
C TRP A 151 3.00 12.12 -2.88
N ALA A 152 2.35 12.73 -3.88
CA ALA A 152 1.46 12.05 -4.80
C ALA A 152 2.17 10.99 -5.65
N VAL A 153 3.44 11.20 -6.03
CA VAL A 153 4.27 10.17 -6.69
C VAL A 153 4.40 8.94 -5.79
N GLY A 154 4.78 9.14 -4.52
CA GLY A 154 4.88 8.05 -3.55
C GLY A 154 3.56 7.30 -3.38
N ALA A 155 2.45 8.01 -3.17
CA ALA A 155 1.13 7.41 -3.02
C ALA A 155 0.69 6.63 -4.28
N THR A 156 1.00 7.15 -5.47
CA THR A 156 0.67 6.52 -6.74
C THR A 156 1.40 5.20 -6.92
N ILE A 157 2.69 5.12 -6.57
CA ILE A 157 3.46 3.86 -6.61
C ILE A 157 2.81 2.80 -5.70
N ALA A 158 2.41 3.17 -4.48
CA ALA A 158 1.72 2.26 -3.57
C ALA A 158 0.38 1.75 -4.13
N ILE A 159 -0.41 2.65 -4.73
CA ILE A 159 -1.69 2.32 -5.37
C ILE A 159 -1.48 1.33 -6.52
N PHE A 160 -0.52 1.60 -7.42
CA PHE A 160 -0.25 0.71 -8.54
C PHE A 160 0.30 -0.64 -8.08
N ASN A 161 1.16 -0.66 -7.05
CA ASN A 161 1.64 -1.91 -6.48
C ASN A 161 0.50 -2.73 -5.88
N PHE A 162 -0.41 -2.10 -5.13
CA PHE A 162 -1.59 -2.77 -4.60
C PHE A 162 -2.48 -3.31 -5.73
N ALA A 163 -2.78 -2.50 -6.74
CA ALA A 163 -3.58 -2.91 -7.89
C ALA A 163 -2.95 -4.09 -8.63
N SER A 164 -1.63 -4.05 -8.83
CA SER A 164 -0.90 -5.13 -9.51
C SER A 164 -0.96 -6.45 -8.74
N ARG A 165 -0.85 -6.38 -7.41
CA ARG A 165 -1.02 -7.56 -6.54
C ARG A 165 -2.47 -8.07 -6.56
N ALA A 166 -3.44 -7.16 -6.58
CA ALA A 166 -4.86 -7.52 -6.57
C ALA A 166 -5.32 -8.19 -7.88
N PHE A 167 -4.89 -7.68 -9.04
CA PHE A 167 -5.36 -8.16 -10.35
C PHE A 167 -4.44 -9.22 -10.98
N PHE A 168 -3.12 -9.08 -10.81
CA PHE A 168 -2.14 -9.94 -11.50
C PHE A 168 -1.38 -10.87 -10.54
N GLN A 169 -1.56 -10.72 -9.23
CA GLN A 169 -0.76 -11.43 -8.20
C GLN A 169 0.75 -11.16 -8.33
N VAL A 170 1.10 -9.99 -8.88
CA VAL A 170 2.47 -9.58 -9.15
C VAL A 170 2.85 -8.39 -8.25
N ASN A 171 4.04 -8.43 -7.67
CA ASN A 171 4.58 -7.36 -6.82
C ASN A 171 5.51 -6.47 -7.66
N LEU A 172 5.11 -5.21 -7.86
CA LEU A 172 5.83 -4.27 -8.75
C LEU A 172 7.24 -3.98 -8.26
N TYR A 173 7.48 -4.05 -6.95
CA TYR A 173 8.80 -3.82 -6.36
C TYR A 173 9.84 -4.89 -6.75
N ASP A 174 9.43 -6.03 -7.30
CA ASP A 174 10.38 -7.09 -7.65
C ASP A 174 10.98 -6.89 -9.06
N PHE A 175 10.45 -5.95 -9.85
CA PHE A 175 10.90 -5.69 -11.23
C PHE A 175 11.91 -4.55 -11.36
N LEU A 176 11.97 -3.64 -10.38
CA LEU A 176 12.73 -2.39 -10.40
C LEU A 176 13.23 -2.04 -9.00
#